data_AF-A0A2S9XCT1-F1
#
_entry.id   AF-A0A2S9XCT1-F1
#
_cell.length_a   1.000
_cell.length_b   1.000
_cell.length_c   1.000
_cell.angle_alpha   90.00
_cell.angle_beta   90.00
_cell.angle_gamma   90.00
#
_symmetry.space_group_name_H-M   'P 1'
#
loop_
_entity.id
_entity.type
_entity.pdbx_description
1 polymer ?
#
loop_
_entity_poly.entity_id
_entity_poly.type
_entity_poly.pdbx_seq_one_letter_code
_entity_poly.pdbx_strand_id
1 'polypeptide(L)'
;MLLATIAFAGMAAFVKVLREDGLTTSEVMFWRMAPGLVWVSIELRLRKQKLRPNAPWPVLLRSLAGLAAMSGYFYALRALTLIENAVLHLLQPVFVAVLAPLILGERLRRGAVLALLLALLGALVVVRPDLAWRANIPMLPLAAGAGAALCSALAHIMVRKSTARDSPELVVFWFTIAVSAAAVAVALGRGELAKLPAGLELGEAAWKITAMAGFGLAGQLLMTRAYGRAAAPLVAIVAYASIPASIVLDLAWGVRPGLDEALGSVLLVVAGALLVRGRSM
;
A
#
# COMPACT_ATOMS: atom_id res chain seq x y z
N MET A 1 -5.06 9.43 -5.94
CA MET A 1 -4.17 8.26 -6.02
C MET A 1 -2.73 8.66 -6.30
N LEU A 2 -2.43 9.46 -7.33
CA LEU A 2 -1.06 9.96 -7.59
C LEU A 2 -0.40 10.65 -6.37
N LEU A 3 -1.11 11.53 -5.67
CA LEU A 3 -0.57 12.12 -4.44
C LEU A 3 -0.34 11.06 -3.33
N ALA A 4 -1.16 10.01 -3.30
CA ALA A 4 -0.97 8.91 -2.36
C ALA A 4 0.27 8.10 -2.71
N THR A 5 0.53 7.83 -4.00
CA THR A 5 1.72 7.11 -4.44
C THR A 5 2.99 7.89 -4.14
N ILE A 6 3.00 9.21 -4.33
CA ILE A 6 4.11 10.09 -3.93
C ILE A 6 4.35 10.01 -2.42
N ALA A 7 3.28 10.12 -1.62
CA ALA A 7 3.39 10.03 -0.17
C ALA A 7 3.91 8.66 0.29
N PHE A 8 3.43 7.55 -0.31
CA PHE A 8 3.95 6.22 0.01
C PHE A 8 5.40 6.01 -0.44
N ALA A 9 5.83 6.62 -1.54
CA ALA A 9 7.23 6.59 -1.95
C ALA A 9 8.12 7.34 -0.94
N GLY A 10 7.68 8.51 -0.47
CA GLY A 10 8.35 9.21 0.63
C GLY A 10 8.44 8.36 1.90
N MET A 11 7.34 7.72 2.30
CA MET A 11 7.33 6.78 3.42
C MET A 11 8.35 5.64 3.22
N ALA A 12 8.40 5.04 2.03
CA ALA A 12 9.30 3.92 1.72
C ALA A 12 10.79 4.34 1.83
N ALA A 13 11.14 5.55 1.42
CA ALA A 13 12.49 6.09 1.58
C ALA A 13 12.89 6.17 3.06
N PHE A 14 12.01 6.70 3.93
CA PHE A 14 12.28 6.73 5.38
C PHE A 14 12.30 5.34 6.02
N VAL A 15 11.46 4.40 5.56
CA VAL A 15 11.52 3.01 6.01
C VAL A 15 12.90 2.41 5.72
N LYS A 16 13.46 2.65 4.52
CA LYS A 16 14.79 2.15 4.16
C LYS A 16 15.85 2.67 5.12
N VAL A 17 15.92 3.99 5.31
CA VAL A 17 16.88 4.63 6.22
C VAL A 17 16.73 4.12 7.66
N LEU A 18 15.49 4.03 8.17
CA LEU A 18 15.23 3.54 9.53
C LEU A 18 15.61 2.06 9.73
N ARG A 19 15.53 1.23 8.67
CA ARG A 19 16.01 -0.16 8.76
C ARG A 19 17.53 -0.26 8.73
N GLU A 20 18.20 0.63 8.01
CA GLU A 20 19.67 0.78 8.06
C GLU A 20 20.13 1.25 9.45
N ASP A 21 19.33 2.10 10.10
CA ASP A 21 19.51 2.52 11.50
C ASP A 21 19.18 1.40 12.53
N GLY A 22 18.76 0.21 12.08
CA GLY A 22 18.58 -0.98 12.93
C GLY A 22 17.15 -1.28 13.39
N LEU A 23 16.13 -0.53 12.97
CA LEU A 23 14.74 -0.82 13.36
C LEU A 23 14.25 -2.16 12.80
N THR A 24 13.65 -2.96 13.68
CA THR A 24 13.00 -4.22 13.31
C THR A 24 11.73 -3.98 12.50
N THR A 25 11.28 -5.03 11.79
CA THR A 25 10.02 -4.97 11.03
C THR A 25 8.81 -4.62 11.91
N SER A 26 8.74 -5.17 13.13
CA SER A 26 7.65 -4.88 14.06
C SER A 26 7.61 -3.42 14.49
N GLU A 27 8.78 -2.83 14.75
CA GLU A 27 8.91 -1.40 15.11
C GLU A 27 8.51 -0.50 13.95
N VAL A 28 8.96 -0.80 12.73
CA VAL A 28 8.55 -0.05 11.53
C VAL A 28 7.04 -0.14 11.33
N MET A 29 6.44 -1.32 11.49
CA MET A 29 4.99 -1.49 11.35
C MET A 29 4.19 -0.68 12.38
N PHE A 30 4.66 -0.66 13.64
CA PHE A 30 4.06 0.13 14.71
C PHE A 30 4.19 1.63 14.42
N TRP A 31 5.41 2.09 14.20
CA TRP A 31 5.71 3.52 14.06
C TRP A 31 5.15 4.17 12.80
N ARG A 32 4.91 3.41 11.72
CA ARG A 32 4.31 3.99 10.51
C ARG A 32 2.83 4.35 10.68
N MET A 33 2.11 3.73 11.63
CA MET A 33 0.66 3.90 11.80
C MET A 33 0.27 4.49 13.15
N ALA A 34 0.94 4.11 14.24
CA ALA A 34 0.57 4.50 15.60
C ALA A 34 0.54 6.03 15.83
N PRO A 35 1.55 6.82 15.39
CA PRO A 35 1.48 8.28 15.53
C PRO A 35 0.30 8.90 14.77
N GLY A 36 -0.08 8.28 13.65
CA GLY A 36 -1.24 8.71 12.87
C GLY A 36 -2.57 8.55 13.60
N LEU A 37 -2.64 7.71 14.64
CA LEU A 37 -3.84 7.57 15.46
C LEU A 37 -4.17 8.88 16.19
N VAL A 38 -3.15 9.60 16.69
CA VAL A 38 -3.34 10.89 17.36
C VAL A 38 -3.93 11.89 16.38
N TRP A 39 -3.33 12.01 15.20
CA TRP A 39 -3.79 12.94 14.17
C TRP A 39 -5.22 12.67 13.73
N VAL A 40 -5.54 11.42 13.36
CA VAL A 40 -6.87 11.05 12.89
C VAL A 40 -7.91 11.19 14.02
N SER A 41 -7.54 10.91 15.27
CA SER A 41 -8.42 11.14 16.43
C SER A 41 -8.76 12.61 16.61
N ILE A 42 -7.76 13.50 16.50
CA ILE A 42 -7.97 14.95 16.56
C ILE A 42 -8.88 15.39 15.42
N GLU A 43 -8.61 14.96 14.19
CA GLU A 43 -9.41 15.31 13.02
C GLU A 43 -10.88 14.85 13.16
N LEU A 44 -11.12 13.62 13.63
CA LEU A 44 -12.46 13.11 13.88
C LEU A 44 -13.20 13.91 14.96
N ARG A 45 -12.50 14.30 16.04
CA ARG A 45 -13.06 15.15 17.11
C ARG A 45 -13.41 16.54 16.62
N LEU A 46 -12.51 17.19 15.88
CA LEU A 46 -12.74 18.53 15.31
C LEU A 46 -13.92 18.53 14.33
N ARG A 47 -14.10 17.46 13.57
CA ARG A 47 -15.23 17.25 12.65
C ARG A 47 -16.51 16.74 13.35
N LYS A 48 -16.49 16.57 14.68
CA LYS A 48 -17.60 16.04 15.51
C LYS A 48 -18.16 14.70 14.99
N GLN A 49 -17.30 13.85 14.42
CA GLN A 49 -17.72 12.56 13.88
C GLN A 49 -17.82 11.51 14.97
N LYS A 50 -18.83 10.64 14.86
CA LYS A 50 -18.97 9.47 15.72
C LYS A 50 -17.89 8.45 15.37
N LEU A 51 -17.28 7.82 16.37
CA LEU A 51 -16.29 6.76 16.16
C LEU A 51 -16.92 5.41 15.75
N ARG A 52 -18.25 5.29 15.83
CA ARG A 52 -18.98 4.10 15.41
C ARG A 52 -19.20 4.13 13.89
N PRO A 53 -18.69 3.14 13.13
CA PRO A 53 -18.95 3.05 11.70
C PRO A 53 -20.42 2.81 11.37
N ASN A 54 -20.91 3.47 10.33
CA ASN A 54 -22.19 3.20 9.69
C ASN A 54 -22.13 1.91 8.84
N ALA A 55 -20.95 1.55 8.32
CA ALA A 55 -20.68 0.31 7.62
C ALA A 55 -19.66 -0.56 8.40
N PRO A 56 -20.05 -1.13 9.56
CA PRO A 56 -19.13 -1.84 10.46
C PRO A 56 -18.45 -3.03 9.78
N TRP A 57 -19.17 -3.80 8.96
CA TRP A 57 -18.58 -4.95 8.27
C TRP A 57 -17.54 -4.58 7.21
N PRO A 58 -17.82 -3.67 6.27
CA PRO A 58 -16.80 -3.19 5.35
C PRO A 58 -15.57 -2.61 6.06
N VAL A 59 -15.75 -1.85 7.15
CA VAL A 59 -14.63 -1.31 7.93
C VAL A 59 -13.80 -2.42 8.60
N LEU A 60 -14.45 -3.40 9.23
CA LEU A 60 -13.72 -4.50 9.86
C LEU A 60 -13.00 -5.36 8.82
N LEU A 61 -13.68 -5.77 7.75
CA LEU A 61 -13.07 -6.58 6.69
C LEU A 61 -11.92 -5.84 6.02
N ARG A 62 -12.04 -4.52 5.82
CA ARG A 62 -10.93 -3.67 5.37
C ARG A 62 -9.72 -3.80 6.29
N SER A 63 -9.95 -3.72 7.60
CA SER A 63 -8.86 -3.73 8.58
C SER A 63 -8.18 -5.09 8.65
N LEU A 64 -8.97 -6.17 8.74
CA LEU A 64 -8.45 -7.53 8.81
C LEU A 64 -7.74 -7.96 7.52
N ALA A 65 -8.34 -7.69 6.36
CA ALA A 65 -7.72 -8.00 5.07
C ALA A 65 -6.44 -7.17 4.86
N GLY A 66 -6.44 -5.90 5.26
CA GLY A 66 -5.25 -5.05 5.20
C GLY A 66 -4.12 -5.54 6.11
N LEU A 67 -4.45 -5.99 7.32
CA LEU A 67 -3.49 -6.60 8.24
C LEU A 67 -2.93 -7.91 7.68
N ALA A 68 -3.79 -8.80 7.19
CA ALA A 68 -3.38 -10.06 6.56
C ALA A 68 -2.47 -9.82 5.34
N ALA A 69 -2.81 -8.82 4.51
CA ALA A 69 -1.97 -8.41 3.38
C ALA A 69 -0.59 -7.95 3.84
N MET A 70 -0.52 -7.12 4.88
CA MET A 70 0.75 -6.60 5.39
C MET A 70 1.61 -7.71 5.99
N SER A 71 1.01 -8.61 6.77
CA SER A 71 1.69 -9.76 7.37
C SER A 71 2.21 -10.73 6.31
N GLY A 72 1.38 -11.09 5.31
CA GLY A 72 1.79 -11.98 4.22
C GLY A 72 2.91 -11.39 3.37
N TYR A 73 2.85 -10.08 3.09
CA TYR A 73 3.90 -9.34 2.37
C TYR A 73 5.25 -9.39 3.10
N PHE A 74 5.27 -9.08 4.39
CA PHE A 74 6.51 -9.14 5.19
C PHE A 74 7.01 -10.56 5.43
N TYR A 75 6.11 -11.54 5.51
CA TYR A 75 6.49 -12.95 5.61
C TYR A 75 7.18 -13.42 4.33
N ALA A 76 6.61 -13.10 3.17
CA ALA A 76 7.18 -13.43 1.87
C ALA A 76 8.57 -12.80 1.67
N LEU A 77 8.75 -11.53 2.07
CA LEU A 77 10.05 -10.83 2.04
C LEU A 77 11.18 -11.47 2.87
N ARG A 78 10.88 -12.42 3.76
CA ARG A 78 11.94 -13.14 4.50
C ARG A 78 12.67 -14.17 3.65
N ALA A 79 12.02 -14.68 2.61
CA ALA A 79 12.53 -15.75 1.76
C ALA A 79 12.59 -15.36 0.27
N LEU A 80 11.81 -14.36 -0.13
CA LEU A 80 11.82 -13.77 -1.47
C LEU A 80 12.67 -12.51 -1.49
N THR A 81 13.32 -12.26 -2.62
CA THR A 81 13.94 -10.98 -2.94
C THR A 81 12.89 -9.87 -2.98
N LEU A 82 13.34 -8.62 -2.83
CA LEU A 82 12.47 -7.45 -2.93
C LEU A 82 11.75 -7.39 -4.30
N ILE A 83 12.45 -7.76 -5.37
CA ILE A 83 11.95 -7.81 -6.74
C ILE A 83 10.85 -8.88 -6.87
N GLU A 84 11.11 -10.13 -6.46
CA GLU A 84 10.12 -11.21 -6.51
C GLU A 84 8.83 -10.83 -5.76
N ASN A 85 8.97 -10.25 -4.56
CA ASN A 85 7.82 -9.84 -3.78
C ASN A 85 7.09 -8.63 -4.39
N ALA A 86 7.81 -7.71 -5.04
CA ALA A 86 7.21 -6.62 -5.80
C ALA A 86 6.38 -7.16 -6.98
N VAL A 87 6.89 -8.13 -7.74
CA VAL A 87 6.15 -8.80 -8.83
C VAL A 87 4.84 -9.39 -8.32
N LEU A 88 4.87 -10.13 -7.20
CA LEU A 88 3.65 -10.68 -6.61
C LEU A 88 2.66 -9.57 -6.21
N HIS A 89 3.18 -8.46 -5.69
CA HIS A 89 2.33 -7.32 -5.33
C HIS A 89 1.70 -6.63 -6.55
N LEU A 90 2.31 -6.71 -7.75
CA LEU A 90 1.70 -6.24 -8.99
C LEU A 90 0.39 -6.98 -9.32
N LEU A 91 0.09 -8.12 -8.69
CA LEU A 91 -1.18 -8.81 -8.85
C LEU A 91 -2.34 -8.06 -8.16
N GLN A 92 -2.07 -7.18 -7.19
CA GLN A 92 -3.11 -6.51 -6.42
C GLN A 92 -4.09 -5.72 -7.31
N PRO A 93 -3.66 -4.85 -8.25
CA PRO A 93 -4.59 -4.16 -9.14
C PRO A 93 -5.37 -5.09 -10.07
N VAL A 94 -4.76 -6.21 -10.50
CA VAL A 94 -5.42 -7.26 -11.30
C VAL A 94 -6.55 -7.90 -10.49
N PHE A 95 -6.29 -8.30 -9.25
CA PHE A 95 -7.32 -8.83 -8.37
C PHE A 95 -8.43 -7.81 -8.08
N VAL A 96 -8.11 -6.52 -7.94
CA VAL A 96 -9.16 -5.49 -7.81
C VAL A 96 -10.01 -5.41 -9.08
N ALA A 97 -9.40 -5.45 -10.25
CA ALA A 97 -10.11 -5.40 -11.52
C ALA A 97 -11.07 -6.58 -11.72
N VAL A 98 -10.71 -7.77 -11.21
CA VAL A 98 -11.54 -8.98 -11.28
C VAL A 98 -12.61 -9.02 -10.19
N LEU A 99 -12.26 -8.68 -8.95
CA LEU A 99 -13.14 -8.85 -7.79
C LEU A 99 -14.08 -7.66 -7.56
N ALA A 100 -13.71 -6.44 -7.92
CA ALA A 100 -14.56 -5.28 -7.72
C ALA A 100 -15.89 -5.36 -8.50
N PRO A 101 -15.94 -5.82 -9.76
CA PRO A 101 -17.19 -6.07 -10.45
C PRO A 101 -18.12 -7.07 -9.73
N LEU A 102 -17.54 -8.11 -9.13
CA LEU A 102 -18.30 -9.15 -8.42
C LEU A 102 -18.83 -8.67 -7.07
N ILE A 103 -18.02 -7.89 -6.33
CA ILE A 103 -18.35 -7.48 -4.95
C ILE A 103 -19.13 -6.16 -4.89
N LEU A 104 -18.86 -5.24 -5.83
CA LEU A 104 -19.44 -3.89 -5.86
C LEU A 104 -20.43 -3.68 -7.00
N GLY A 105 -20.49 -4.59 -7.98
CA GLY A 105 -21.27 -4.38 -9.20
C GLY A 105 -20.68 -3.35 -10.16
N GLU A 106 -19.41 -2.93 -9.95
CA GLU A 106 -18.75 -1.93 -10.79
C GLU A 106 -18.29 -2.56 -12.12
N ARG A 107 -18.78 -2.06 -13.26
CA ARG A 107 -18.35 -2.57 -14.57
C ARG A 107 -17.00 -1.97 -14.98
N LEU A 108 -16.06 -2.83 -15.39
CA LEU A 108 -14.80 -2.39 -15.98
C LEU A 108 -14.98 -2.12 -17.47
N ARG A 109 -14.74 -0.89 -17.90
CA ARG A 109 -14.80 -0.50 -19.31
C ARG A 109 -13.66 -1.16 -20.10
N ARG A 110 -13.89 -1.48 -21.39
CA ARG A 110 -12.88 -2.09 -22.28
C ARG A 110 -11.56 -1.30 -22.31
N GLY A 111 -11.62 0.02 -22.39
CA GLY A 111 -10.42 0.87 -22.34
C GLY A 111 -9.63 0.77 -21.03
N ALA A 112 -10.29 0.52 -19.90
CA ALA A 112 -9.63 0.31 -18.61
C ALA A 112 -8.97 -1.08 -18.52
N VAL A 113 -9.52 -2.09 -19.20
CA VAL A 113 -8.86 -3.41 -19.33
C VAL A 113 -7.56 -3.28 -20.12
N LEU A 114 -7.58 -2.58 -21.26
CA LEU A 114 -6.38 -2.35 -22.05
C LEU A 114 -5.33 -1.54 -21.26
N ALA A 115 -5.76 -0.50 -20.54
CA ALA A 115 -4.88 0.28 -19.67
C ALA A 115 -4.27 -0.58 -18.54
N LEU A 116 -5.05 -1.48 -17.94
CA LEU A 116 -4.55 -2.42 -16.92
C LEU A 116 -3.48 -3.34 -17.51
N LEU A 117 -3.72 -3.92 -18.69
CA LEU A 117 -2.76 -4.82 -19.34
C LEU A 117 -1.45 -4.10 -19.69
N LEU A 118 -1.55 -2.88 -20.23
CA LEU A 118 -0.37 -2.06 -20.52
C LEU A 118 0.38 -1.63 -19.27
N ALA A 119 -0.34 -1.27 -18.20
CA ALA A 119 0.28 -0.90 -16.93
C ALA A 119 0.98 -2.11 -16.27
N LEU A 120 0.35 -3.28 -16.32
CA LEU A 120 0.94 -4.53 -15.84
C LEU A 120 2.20 -4.90 -16.64
N LEU A 121 2.13 -4.81 -17.97
CA LEU A 121 3.29 -5.06 -18.83
C LEU A 121 4.42 -4.08 -18.54
N GLY A 122 4.12 -2.78 -18.44
CA GLY A 122 5.10 -1.77 -18.08
C GLY A 122 5.73 -2.03 -16.72
N ALA A 123 4.93 -2.41 -15.72
CA ALA A 123 5.43 -2.78 -14.41
C ALA A 123 6.33 -4.03 -14.45
N LEU A 124 5.98 -5.05 -15.22
CA LEU A 124 6.81 -6.25 -15.40
C LEU A 124 8.12 -5.93 -16.12
N VAL A 125 8.11 -5.02 -17.08
CA VAL A 125 9.32 -4.54 -17.76
C VAL A 125 10.21 -3.77 -16.80
N VAL A 126 9.67 -2.89 -15.93
CA VAL A 126 10.50 -2.19 -14.93
C VAL A 126 11.07 -3.15 -13.90
N VAL A 127 10.23 -4.05 -13.38
CA VAL A 127 10.64 -4.97 -12.33
C VAL A 127 11.62 -6.04 -12.85
N ARG A 128 11.64 -6.29 -14.17
CA ARG A 128 12.49 -7.28 -14.86
C ARG A 128 12.66 -8.55 -14.03
N PRO A 129 11.61 -9.39 -13.89
CA PRO A 129 11.80 -10.66 -13.22
C PRO A 129 12.89 -11.45 -13.98
N ASP A 130 14.07 -11.59 -13.38
CA ASP A 130 15.10 -12.44 -13.94
C ASP A 130 14.55 -13.86 -14.03
N LEU A 131 14.80 -14.55 -15.15
CA LEU A 131 14.49 -15.97 -15.32
C LEU A 131 15.25 -16.85 -14.31
N ALA A 132 16.19 -16.26 -13.55
CA ALA A 132 16.84 -16.83 -12.38
C ALA A 132 15.93 -16.86 -11.13
N TRP A 133 14.61 -16.93 -11.28
CA TRP A 133 13.75 -17.44 -10.21
C TRP A 133 14.35 -18.77 -9.75
N ARG A 134 14.85 -18.78 -8.52
CA ARG A 134 15.55 -19.94 -8.00
C ARG A 134 14.63 -21.14 -8.13
N ALA A 135 15.13 -22.24 -8.71
CA ALA A 135 14.34 -23.47 -8.86
C ALA A 135 13.79 -24.02 -7.51
N ASN A 136 14.30 -23.51 -6.38
CA ASN A 136 13.89 -23.83 -5.01
C ASN A 136 13.24 -22.65 -4.26
N ILE A 137 12.46 -21.78 -4.91
CA ILE A 137 11.62 -20.83 -4.16
C ILE A 137 10.64 -21.61 -3.27
N PRO A 138 10.65 -21.42 -1.94
CA PRO A 138 9.74 -22.13 -1.06
C PRO A 138 8.29 -21.75 -1.38
N MET A 139 7.44 -22.76 -1.62
CA MET A 139 6.04 -22.57 -2.02
C MET A 139 5.22 -21.75 -1.02
N LEU A 140 5.54 -21.88 0.27
CA LEU A 140 4.78 -21.18 1.32
C LEU A 140 4.98 -19.64 1.28
N PRO A 141 6.21 -19.09 1.20
CA PRO A 141 6.44 -17.67 0.92
C PRO A 141 5.83 -17.16 -0.38
N LEU A 142 5.86 -17.95 -1.46
CA LEU A 142 5.22 -17.59 -2.73
C LEU A 142 3.70 -17.45 -2.57
N ALA A 143 3.06 -18.45 -1.96
CA ALA A 143 1.63 -18.44 -1.67
C ALA A 143 1.24 -17.30 -0.71
N ALA A 144 2.09 -16.99 0.28
CA ALA A 144 1.88 -15.87 1.19
C ALA A 144 1.97 -14.52 0.48
N GLY A 145 2.91 -14.33 -0.44
CA GLY A 145 3.03 -13.10 -1.24
C GLY A 145 1.87 -12.89 -2.21
N ALA A 146 1.45 -13.95 -2.92
CA ALA A 146 0.25 -13.90 -3.77
C ALA A 146 -1.03 -13.68 -2.96
N GLY A 147 -1.17 -14.38 -1.82
CA GLY A 147 -2.26 -14.20 -0.87
C GLY A 147 -2.29 -12.79 -0.29
N ALA A 148 -1.13 -12.18 -0.05
CA ALA A 148 -1.04 -10.79 0.40
C ALA A 148 -1.58 -9.81 -0.64
N ALA A 149 -1.28 -10.02 -1.92
CA ALA A 149 -1.83 -9.21 -3.01
C ALA A 149 -3.36 -9.34 -3.11
N LEU A 150 -3.89 -10.56 -2.93
CA LEU A 150 -5.32 -10.83 -2.89
C LEU A 150 -6.01 -10.15 -1.69
N CYS A 151 -5.45 -10.30 -0.49
CA CYS A 151 -5.95 -9.64 0.71
C CYS A 151 -5.89 -8.10 0.58
N SER A 152 -4.85 -7.56 -0.07
CA SER A 152 -4.73 -6.12 -0.33
C SER A 152 -5.82 -5.65 -1.31
N ALA A 153 -6.12 -6.43 -2.33
CA ALA A 153 -7.24 -6.16 -3.25
C ALA A 153 -8.59 -6.14 -2.52
N LEU A 154 -8.87 -7.16 -1.69
CA LEU A 154 -10.07 -7.20 -0.85
C LEU A 154 -10.14 -5.99 0.09
N ALA A 155 -9.02 -5.62 0.73
CA ALA A 155 -8.94 -4.45 1.57
C ALA A 155 -9.33 -3.19 0.77
N HIS A 156 -8.74 -2.95 -0.41
CA HIS A 156 -9.05 -1.78 -1.24
C HIS A 156 -10.52 -1.75 -1.71
N ILE A 157 -11.09 -2.89 -2.08
CA ILE A 157 -12.52 -3.00 -2.41
C ILE A 157 -13.40 -2.67 -1.19
N MET A 158 -13.00 -3.13 0.01
CA MET A 158 -13.70 -2.79 1.24
C MET A 158 -13.55 -1.31 1.63
N VAL A 159 -12.46 -0.64 1.27
CA VAL A 159 -12.37 0.83 1.37
C VAL A 159 -13.45 1.48 0.55
N ARG A 160 -13.56 1.10 -0.73
CA ARG A 160 -14.57 1.63 -1.64
C ARG A 160 -15.98 1.43 -1.07
N LYS A 161 -16.24 0.26 -0.48
CA LYS A 161 -17.53 -0.07 0.14
C LYS A 161 -17.80 0.69 1.44
N SER A 162 -16.81 0.85 2.32
CA SER A 162 -16.97 1.56 3.59
C SER A 162 -17.10 3.06 3.39
N THR A 163 -16.29 3.65 2.52
CA THR A 163 -16.31 5.10 2.23
C THR A 163 -17.59 5.60 1.54
N ALA A 164 -18.47 4.69 1.11
CA ALA A 164 -19.82 5.03 0.66
C ALA A 164 -20.76 5.46 1.81
N ARG A 165 -20.44 5.10 3.07
CA ARG A 165 -21.27 5.40 4.26
C ARG A 165 -20.50 6.03 5.40
N ASP A 166 -19.18 5.92 5.39
CA ASP A 166 -18.28 6.40 6.43
C ASP A 166 -17.25 7.37 5.85
N SER A 167 -16.75 8.27 6.70
CA SER A 167 -15.69 9.18 6.28
C SER A 167 -14.37 8.42 6.06
N PRO A 168 -13.52 8.86 5.11
CA PRO A 168 -12.18 8.31 4.93
C PRO A 168 -11.36 8.30 6.22
N GLU A 169 -11.51 9.34 7.04
CA GLU A 169 -10.81 9.49 8.32
C GLU A 169 -11.22 8.38 9.30
N LEU A 170 -12.51 8.06 9.38
CA LEU A 170 -13.02 6.98 10.24
C LEU A 170 -12.54 5.61 9.76
N VAL A 171 -12.52 5.37 8.45
CA VAL A 171 -12.01 4.12 7.88
C VAL A 171 -10.51 3.95 8.17
N VAL A 172 -9.72 5.02 8.03
CA VAL A 172 -8.30 5.00 8.38
C VAL A 172 -8.08 4.82 9.88
N PHE A 173 -8.88 5.47 10.72
CA PHE A 173 -8.82 5.33 12.18
C PHE A 173 -8.90 3.87 12.62
N TRP A 174 -9.94 3.15 12.18
CA TRP A 174 -10.12 1.74 12.54
C TRP A 174 -9.06 0.82 11.95
N PHE A 175 -8.53 1.14 10.76
CA PHE A 175 -7.41 0.41 10.19
C PHE A 175 -6.13 0.61 11.01
N THR A 176 -5.84 1.86 11.39
CA THR A 176 -4.70 2.20 12.24
C THR A 176 -4.78 1.52 13.60
N ILE A 177 -5.95 1.48 14.23
CA ILE A 177 -6.15 0.72 15.48
C ILE A 177 -5.82 -0.76 15.28
N ALA A 178 -6.37 -1.39 14.26
CA ALA A 178 -6.17 -2.83 14.03
C ALA A 178 -4.69 -3.17 13.79
N VAL A 179 -3.97 -2.36 13.00
CA VAL A 179 -2.54 -2.56 12.72
C VAL A 179 -1.69 -2.31 13.95
N SER A 180 -1.93 -1.22 14.68
CA SER A 180 -1.18 -0.90 15.90
C SER A 180 -1.41 -1.95 17.00
N ALA A 181 -2.66 -2.39 17.19
CA ALA A 181 -2.99 -3.44 18.15
C ALA A 181 -2.32 -4.78 17.79
N ALA A 182 -2.32 -5.15 16.50
CA ALA A 182 -1.62 -6.35 16.05
C ALA A 182 -0.10 -6.25 16.25
N ALA A 183 0.51 -5.09 15.97
CA ALA A 183 1.93 -4.87 16.21
C ALA A 183 2.30 -5.01 17.70
N VAL A 184 1.48 -4.43 18.58
CA VAL A 184 1.64 -4.57 20.04
C VAL A 184 1.47 -6.03 20.49
N ALA A 185 0.46 -6.74 19.97
CA ALA A 185 0.23 -8.15 20.30
C ALA A 185 1.41 -9.05 19.87
N VAL A 186 2.00 -8.80 18.70
CA VAL A 186 3.19 -9.53 18.23
C VAL A 186 4.39 -9.25 19.12
N ALA A 187 4.62 -8.00 19.51
CA ALA A 187 5.73 -7.65 20.39
C ALA A 187 5.57 -8.24 21.80
N LEU A 188 4.34 -8.23 22.34
CA LEU A 188 3.94 -8.93 23.56
C LEU A 188 4.31 -10.41 23.50
N GLY A 189 3.87 -11.11 22.45
CA GLY A 189 4.11 -12.55 22.27
C GLY A 189 5.59 -12.91 22.11
N ARG A 190 6.44 -11.96 21.71
CA ARG A 190 7.90 -12.14 21.58
C ARG A 190 8.69 -11.69 22.81
N GLY A 191 8.04 -11.15 23.84
CA GLY A 191 8.74 -10.54 24.97
C GLY A 191 9.52 -9.27 24.59
N GLU A 192 9.22 -8.67 23.44
CA GLU A 192 9.91 -7.50 22.88
C GLU A 192 9.22 -6.19 23.29
N LEU A 193 8.27 -6.23 24.23
CA LEU A 193 7.57 -5.05 24.74
C LEU A 193 8.51 -3.98 25.30
N ALA A 194 9.63 -4.38 25.90
CA ALA A 194 10.65 -3.45 26.40
C ALA A 194 11.48 -2.79 25.28
N LYS A 195 11.42 -3.35 24.05
CA LYS A 195 12.04 -2.80 22.83
C LYS A 195 11.06 -1.91 22.05
N LEU A 196 9.75 -2.15 22.15
CA LEU A 196 8.76 -1.09 21.93
C LEU A 196 9.09 0.05 22.90
N PRO A 197 9.16 1.29 22.44
CA PRO A 197 10.31 2.13 22.69
C PRO A 197 10.28 2.72 24.10
N ALA A 198 10.97 2.03 25.01
CA ALA A 198 11.48 2.58 26.26
C ALA A 198 12.93 3.13 26.10
N GLY A 199 13.58 2.91 24.94
CA GLY A 199 15.02 3.13 24.76
C GLY A 199 15.46 3.90 23.51
N LEU A 200 14.58 4.65 22.83
CA LEU A 200 15.04 5.55 21.78
C LEU A 200 15.76 6.74 22.42
N GLU A 201 17.02 6.96 22.08
CA GLU A 201 17.58 8.32 22.03
C GLU A 201 16.78 9.07 20.94
N LEU A 202 15.59 9.54 21.30
CA LEU A 202 14.61 10.16 20.41
C LEU A 202 15.18 11.38 19.65
N GLY A 203 16.35 11.90 20.00
CA GLY A 203 16.92 13.10 19.39
C GLY A 203 17.09 12.99 17.87
N GLU A 204 17.82 11.97 17.39
CA GLU A 204 18.19 11.91 15.96
C GLU A 204 17.19 11.14 15.08
N ALA A 205 16.52 10.12 15.63
CA ALA A 205 15.58 9.29 14.87
C ALA A 205 14.14 9.84 14.87
N ALA A 206 13.75 10.73 15.80
CA ALA A 206 12.36 11.18 15.92
C ALA A 206 11.86 11.90 14.67
N TRP A 207 12.68 12.72 14.03
CA TRP A 207 12.26 13.42 12.81
C TRP A 207 12.03 12.44 11.66
N LYS A 208 12.88 11.40 11.52
CA LYS A 208 12.73 10.34 10.51
C LYS A 208 11.46 9.52 10.74
N ILE A 209 11.20 9.15 12.00
CA ILE A 209 9.97 8.44 12.40
C ILE A 209 8.73 9.29 12.13
N THR A 210 8.78 10.57 12.50
CA THR A 210 7.68 11.52 12.28
C THR A 210 7.42 11.73 10.79
N ALA A 211 8.47 11.84 9.97
CA ALA A 211 8.35 11.94 8.53
C ALA A 211 7.74 10.66 7.93
N MET A 212 8.25 9.48 8.29
CA MET A 212 7.68 8.19 7.88
C MET A 212 6.19 8.09 8.22
N ALA A 213 5.82 8.40 9.47
CA ALA A 213 4.44 8.34 9.93
C ALA A 213 3.55 9.37 9.22
N GLY A 214 4.05 10.59 9.01
CA GLY A 214 3.35 11.65 8.30
C GLY A 214 3.06 11.29 6.85
N PHE A 215 4.08 10.85 6.11
CA PHE A 215 3.93 10.37 4.73
C PHE A 215 3.05 9.12 4.64
N GLY A 216 3.20 8.18 5.57
CA GLY A 216 2.37 6.97 5.65
C GLY A 216 0.89 7.30 5.87
N LEU A 217 0.60 8.18 6.83
CA LEU A 217 -0.76 8.65 7.10
C LEU A 217 -1.35 9.42 5.93
N ALA A 218 -0.58 10.36 5.36
CA ALA A 218 -1.01 11.13 4.19
C ALA A 218 -1.34 10.20 3.01
N GLY A 219 -0.45 9.25 2.71
CA GLY A 219 -0.68 8.23 1.68
C GLY A 219 -1.94 7.42 1.95
N GLN A 220 -2.12 6.95 3.18
CA GLN A 220 -3.27 6.15 3.58
C GLN A 220 -4.59 6.94 3.48
N LEU A 221 -4.63 8.19 3.93
CA LEU A 221 -5.81 9.07 3.81
C LEU A 221 -6.10 9.41 2.35
N LEU A 222 -5.10 9.79 1.56
CA LEU A 222 -5.24 10.14 0.14
C LEU A 222 -5.70 8.95 -0.71
N MET A 223 -5.17 7.76 -0.43
CA MET A 223 -5.60 6.50 -1.07
C MET A 223 -7.06 6.21 -0.69
N THR A 224 -7.40 6.28 0.58
CA THR A 224 -8.76 6.03 1.07
C THR A 224 -9.77 6.99 0.43
N ARG A 225 -9.41 8.27 0.39
CA ARG A 225 -10.13 9.35 -0.30
C ARG A 225 -10.25 9.13 -1.81
N ALA A 226 -9.27 8.49 -2.46
CA ALA A 226 -9.31 8.19 -3.88
C ALA A 226 -10.31 7.06 -4.18
N TYR A 227 -10.25 5.97 -3.41
CA TYR A 227 -11.24 4.89 -3.51
C TYR A 227 -12.66 5.37 -3.18
N GLY A 228 -12.84 6.28 -2.24
CA GLY A 228 -14.17 6.87 -1.98
C GLY A 228 -14.73 7.69 -3.15
N ARG A 229 -13.88 8.25 -4.03
CA ARG A 229 -14.31 9.16 -5.11
C ARG A 229 -14.39 8.53 -6.51
N ALA A 230 -13.78 7.37 -6.72
CA ALA A 230 -13.77 6.72 -8.04
C ALA A 230 -13.89 5.20 -7.91
N ALA A 231 -14.32 4.56 -9.00
CA ALA A 231 -14.45 3.11 -9.08
C ALA A 231 -13.13 2.42 -8.71
N ALA A 232 -13.21 1.35 -7.92
CA ALA A 232 -12.03 0.70 -7.35
C ALA A 232 -11.04 0.22 -8.41
N PRO A 233 -11.46 -0.39 -9.53
CA PRO A 233 -10.53 -0.78 -10.61
C PRO A 233 -9.74 0.39 -11.18
N LEU A 234 -10.37 1.56 -11.38
CA LEU A 234 -9.71 2.73 -11.94
C LEU A 234 -8.63 3.25 -10.99
N VAL A 235 -8.96 3.33 -9.69
CA VAL A 235 -8.00 3.77 -8.67
C VAL A 235 -6.83 2.80 -8.55
N ALA A 236 -7.11 1.49 -8.63
CA ALA A 236 -6.09 0.45 -8.57
C ALA A 236 -5.11 0.49 -9.75
N ILE A 237 -5.57 0.74 -10.98
CA ILE A 237 -4.65 0.87 -12.13
C ILE A 237 -3.72 2.08 -11.95
N VAL A 238 -4.25 3.21 -11.47
CA VAL A 238 -3.44 4.42 -11.20
C VAL A 238 -2.39 4.17 -10.11
N ALA A 239 -2.55 3.14 -9.26
CA ALA A 239 -1.54 2.77 -8.27
C ALA A 239 -0.19 2.41 -8.89
N TYR A 240 -0.18 1.82 -10.10
CA TYR A 240 1.08 1.50 -10.80
C TYR A 240 1.91 2.74 -11.15
N ALA A 241 1.33 3.95 -11.12
CA ALA A 241 2.09 5.19 -11.26
C ALA A 241 3.08 5.43 -10.12
N SER A 242 3.05 4.63 -9.04
CA SER A 242 4.12 4.62 -8.04
C SER A 242 5.47 4.24 -8.65
N ILE A 243 5.50 3.38 -9.68
CA ILE A 243 6.73 2.90 -10.32
C ILE A 243 7.50 4.05 -11.00
N PRO A 244 6.90 4.82 -11.94
CA PRO A 244 7.59 5.96 -12.55
C PRO A 244 7.89 7.06 -11.52
N ALA A 245 7.05 7.23 -10.49
CA ALA A 245 7.33 8.16 -9.40
C ALA A 245 8.60 7.77 -8.62
N SER A 246 8.80 6.47 -8.36
CA SER A 246 10.02 5.94 -7.76
C SER A 246 11.24 6.14 -8.65
N ILE A 247 11.12 6.01 -9.97
CA ILE A 247 12.23 6.27 -10.90
C ILE A 247 12.65 7.75 -10.90
N VAL A 248 11.69 8.67 -10.82
CA VAL A 248 11.99 10.11 -10.68
C VAL A 248 12.72 10.41 -9.37
N LEU A 249 12.31 9.73 -8.30
CA LEU A 249 13.01 9.78 -7.01
C LEU A 249 14.45 9.24 -7.16
N ASP A 250 14.65 8.06 -7.74
CA ASP A 250 15.97 7.48 -7.98
C ASP A 250 16.90 8.42 -8.77
N LEU A 251 16.38 9.10 -9.79
CA LEU A 251 17.10 10.15 -10.53
C LEU A 251 17.57 11.30 -9.63
N ALA A 252 16.74 11.73 -8.67
CA ALA A 252 17.10 12.76 -7.70
C ALA A 252 18.21 12.29 -6.74
N TRP A 253 18.33 10.99 -6.49
CA TRP A 253 19.45 10.36 -5.76
C TRP A 253 20.66 10.05 -6.64
N GLY A 254 20.65 10.46 -7.92
CA GLY A 254 21.75 10.23 -8.85
C GLY A 254 21.81 8.80 -9.42
N VAL A 255 20.79 7.97 -9.15
CA VAL A 255 20.66 6.63 -9.74
C VAL A 255 20.04 6.78 -11.13
N ARG A 256 20.78 6.39 -12.16
CA ARG A 256 20.29 6.48 -13.54
C ARG A 256 19.44 5.25 -13.88
N PRO A 257 18.18 5.41 -14.32
CA PRO A 257 17.36 4.30 -14.78
C PRO A 257 17.99 3.67 -16.03
N GLY A 258 17.94 2.35 -16.11
CA GLY A 258 18.27 1.62 -17.32
C GLY A 258 17.20 1.78 -18.41
N LEU A 259 17.40 1.05 -19.51
CA LEU A 259 16.50 1.08 -20.65
C LEU A 259 15.10 0.57 -20.30
N ASP A 260 14.98 -0.29 -19.31
CA ASP A 260 13.75 -1.02 -19.00
C ASP A 260 12.87 -0.26 -18.03
N GLU A 261 13.50 0.39 -17.07
CA GLU A 261 12.87 1.42 -16.25
C GLU A 261 12.28 2.51 -17.16
N ALA A 262 13.01 2.92 -18.21
CA ALA A 262 12.52 3.89 -19.19
C ALA A 262 11.35 3.33 -20.04
N LEU A 263 11.50 2.15 -20.65
CA LEU A 263 10.46 1.52 -21.48
C LEU A 263 9.19 1.23 -20.68
N GLY A 264 9.34 0.65 -19.49
CA GLY A 264 8.23 0.34 -18.60
C GLY A 264 7.52 1.61 -18.11
N SER A 265 8.27 2.70 -17.85
CA SER A 265 7.68 4.01 -17.52
C SER A 265 6.85 4.57 -18.69
N VAL A 266 7.33 4.46 -19.93
CA VAL A 266 6.56 4.90 -21.12
C VAL A 266 5.25 4.12 -21.23
N LEU A 267 5.29 2.79 -21.07
CA LEU A 267 4.09 1.95 -21.09
C LEU A 267 3.08 2.36 -20.01
N LEU A 268 3.55 2.69 -18.81
CA LEU A 268 2.72 3.17 -17.70
C LEU A 268 2.08 4.54 -17.97
N VAL A 269 2.82 5.46 -18.61
CA VAL A 269 2.29 6.76 -19.03
C VAL A 269 1.19 6.58 -20.10
N VAL A 270 1.43 5.69 -21.09
CA VAL A 270 0.45 5.37 -22.14
C VAL A 270 -0.82 4.75 -21.53
N ALA A 271 -0.68 3.83 -20.59
CA ALA A 271 -1.79 3.25 -19.84
C ALA A 271 -2.63 4.33 -19.14
N GLY A 272 -1.98 5.30 -18.49
CA GLY A 272 -2.63 6.46 -17.87
C GLY A 272 -3.41 7.32 -18.87
N ALA A 273 -2.81 7.61 -20.03
CA ALA A 273 -3.46 8.41 -21.08
C ALA A 273 -4.71 7.71 -21.66
N LEU A 274 -4.65 6.39 -21.88
CA LEU A 274 -5.81 5.59 -22.31
C LEU A 274 -6.93 5.58 -21.27
N LEU A 275 -6.58 5.54 -19.99
CA LEU A 275 -7.52 5.64 -18.88
C LEU A 275 -8.29 6.96 -18.87
N VAL A 276 -7.63 8.08 -19.16
CA VAL A 276 -8.26 9.41 -19.24
C VAL A 276 -9.18 9.49 -20.45
N ARG A 277 -8.70 9.08 -21.64
CA ARG A 277 -9.50 9.07 -22.88
C ARG A 277 -10.71 8.13 -22.83
N GLY A 278 -10.61 7.02 -22.10
CA GLY A 278 -11.71 6.09 -21.91
C GLY A 278 -12.84 6.59 -21.00
N ARG A 279 -12.69 7.77 -20.36
CA ARG A 279 -13.76 8.42 -19.57
C ARG A 279 -14.64 9.35 -20.41
N SER A 280 -14.16 9.80 -21.57
CA SER A 280 -14.88 10.72 -22.47
C SER A 280 -15.71 10.04 -23.56
N MET A 281 -15.82 8.70 -23.52
CA MET A 281 -16.75 7.89 -24.31
C MET A 281 -17.74 7.17 -23.38
#